data_AF-A0A960STJ0-F1
#
_entry.id   AF-A0A960STJ0-F1
#
_cell.length_a   1.000
_cell.length_b   1.000
_cell.length_c   1.000
_cell.angle_alpha   90.00
_cell.angle_beta   90.00
_cell.angle_gamma   90.00
#
_symmetry.space_group_name_H-M   'P 1'
#
loop_
_entity.id
_entity.type
_entity.pdbx_description
1 polymer ?
#
loop_
_entity_poly.entity_id
_entity_poly.type
_entity_poly.pdbx_seq_one_letter_code
_entity_poly.pdbx_strand_id
1 'polypeptide(L)'
;RMRRPDRLVNKPAGEWQSFDIAFRAARFDGDRKTENARITVYQNGELIHDDVPIPRPTGAGRKEGPDPQPVKLQGHHNPVRFRNVWIQVLDLEGGGDGSADFASRFANPPAGSRILKIIHGWPDAAEAQDAWIRRFTAQGFGGVVCNVSFDQYLESDAHWQQFIRAVRAAREAGFVLWLYDERGYPSGNAGGLVLQEHPEWEARGLLVSDCESGGGAVELAVPPGRLVMAGAWPVVDGRIGLSGFQDLQDRIREGRLCWQAPPGSWRVMIFSEDRLYEGTHADGNLAKKMPYVNLLQPEPIKRFIELTHDRYAAHFGGDLGKDFVATFTDEPSLMSCFLKPMPWRPLPWSANLPGEFEQRRGRPLAHAMLPALVADAGPAGTKFRYDFWQTVGELVSESYFGQIQKRCEHWNIPSGGHLLMEEGLVTHVPFYGD
;
A
#
# COMPACT_ATOMS: atom_id res chain seq x y z
N ARG A 1 -36.31 3.96 21.36
CA ARG A 1 -36.42 3.01 20.22
C ARG A 1 -36.45 3.86 18.96
N MET A 2 -35.74 3.51 17.89
CA MET A 2 -35.80 4.27 16.63
C MET A 2 -37.17 4.13 15.96
N ARG A 3 -37.52 5.04 15.06
CA ARG A 3 -38.78 5.02 14.28
C ARG A 3 -38.88 3.70 13.51
N ARG A 4 -40.07 3.07 13.50
CA ARG A 4 -40.34 1.91 12.65
C ARG A 4 -40.41 2.35 11.17
N PRO A 5 -40.10 1.49 10.20
CA PRO A 5 -40.35 1.82 8.79
C PRO A 5 -41.84 2.02 8.56
N ASP A 6 -42.19 2.93 7.66
CA ASP A 6 -43.59 3.22 7.30
C ASP A 6 -44.23 2.05 6.55
N ARG A 7 -43.40 1.24 5.86
CA ARG A 7 -43.79 0.02 5.16
C ARG A 7 -42.76 -1.09 5.38
N LEU A 8 -43.21 -2.34 5.47
CA LEU A 8 -42.35 -3.52 5.46
C LEU A 8 -42.23 -4.03 4.02
N VAL A 9 -41.05 -3.82 3.42
CA VAL A 9 -40.80 -4.10 2.00
C VAL A 9 -39.60 -5.03 1.80
N ASN A 10 -39.21 -5.75 2.85
CA ASN A 10 -38.10 -6.70 2.79
C ASN A 10 -38.47 -7.91 1.94
N LYS A 11 -37.58 -8.30 1.03
CA LYS A 11 -37.68 -9.58 0.31
C LYS A 11 -37.36 -10.77 1.23
N PRO A 12 -37.68 -12.02 0.81
CA PRO A 12 -37.28 -13.24 1.51
C PRO A 12 -35.77 -13.34 1.79
N ALA A 13 -35.41 -14.16 2.78
CA ALA A 13 -34.02 -14.44 3.08
C ALA A 13 -33.32 -15.12 1.90
N GLY A 14 -32.08 -14.72 1.59
CA GLY A 14 -31.31 -15.21 0.45
C GLY A 14 -31.52 -14.40 -0.84
N GLU A 15 -32.51 -13.52 -0.89
CA GLU A 15 -32.69 -12.59 -2.00
C GLU A 15 -31.92 -11.28 -1.81
N TRP A 16 -31.49 -10.71 -2.94
CA TRP A 16 -30.81 -9.42 -2.95
C TRP A 16 -31.77 -8.27 -2.63
N GLN A 17 -31.45 -7.56 -1.56
CA GLN A 17 -32.10 -6.32 -1.16
C GLN A 17 -31.35 -5.13 -1.78
N SER A 18 -32.06 -4.05 -2.11
CA SER A 18 -31.44 -2.73 -2.35
C SER A 18 -31.85 -1.75 -1.26
N PHE A 19 -30.93 -0.86 -0.91
CA PHE A 19 -31.17 0.26 -0.01
C PHE A 19 -30.62 1.52 -0.64
N ASP A 20 -31.46 2.55 -0.71
CA ASP A 20 -31.11 3.87 -1.18
C ASP A 20 -31.22 4.82 0.01
N ILE A 21 -30.09 5.35 0.47
CA ILE A 21 -30.01 6.07 1.75
C ILE A 21 -29.46 7.48 1.50
N ALA A 22 -30.28 8.49 1.78
CA ALA A 22 -29.82 9.86 1.95
C ALA A 22 -29.55 10.10 3.43
N PHE A 23 -28.33 10.49 3.78
CA PHE A 23 -27.95 10.79 5.15
C PHE A 23 -27.43 12.22 5.24
N ARG A 24 -27.95 12.98 6.19
CA ARG A 24 -27.46 14.30 6.57
C ARG A 24 -26.94 14.24 8.00
N ALA A 25 -25.69 14.63 8.20
CA ALA A 25 -25.07 14.71 9.52
C ALA A 25 -25.82 15.68 10.46
N ALA A 26 -25.66 15.47 11.76
CA ALA A 26 -26.19 16.37 12.78
C ALA A 26 -25.56 17.77 12.64
N ARG A 27 -26.30 18.83 12.99
CA ARG A 27 -25.78 20.20 12.97
C ARG A 27 -25.28 20.60 14.35
N PHE A 28 -24.20 21.37 14.36
CA PHE A 28 -23.53 21.85 15.56
C PHE A 28 -23.26 23.35 15.45
N ASP A 29 -23.21 24.00 16.60
CA ASP A 29 -22.75 25.36 16.83
C ASP A 29 -21.63 25.27 17.89
N GLY A 30 -20.38 25.30 17.42
CA GLY A 30 -19.23 24.83 18.21
C GLY A 30 -19.42 23.37 18.66
N ASP A 31 -19.28 23.11 19.96
CA ASP A 31 -19.48 21.77 20.55
C ASP A 31 -20.95 21.44 20.84
N ARG A 32 -21.87 22.38 20.63
CA ARG A 32 -23.29 22.21 20.97
C ARG A 32 -24.07 21.72 19.76
N LYS A 33 -24.66 20.53 19.86
CA LYS A 33 -25.58 20.02 18.84
C LYS A 33 -26.83 20.91 18.77
N THR A 34 -27.14 21.41 17.58
CA THR A 34 -28.32 22.24 17.28
C THR A 34 -29.41 21.45 16.57
N GLU A 35 -29.06 20.40 15.83
CA GLU A 35 -30.02 19.58 15.10
C GLU A 35 -29.55 18.12 15.02
N ASN A 36 -30.49 17.16 15.08
CA ASN A 36 -30.17 15.75 14.89
C ASN A 36 -29.77 15.45 13.44
N ALA A 37 -29.01 14.37 13.26
CA ALA A 37 -28.82 13.77 11.94
C ALA A 37 -30.18 13.35 11.37
N ARG A 38 -30.30 13.35 10.04
CA ARG A 38 -31.55 13.00 9.35
C ARG A 38 -31.29 11.98 8.26
N ILE A 39 -32.28 11.13 8.02
CA ILE A 39 -32.18 10.04 7.05
C ILE A 39 -33.46 9.89 6.23
N THR A 40 -33.28 9.72 4.93
CA THR A 40 -34.32 9.20 4.03
C THR A 40 -33.86 7.84 3.52
N VAL A 41 -34.72 6.84 3.59
CA VAL A 41 -34.41 5.46 3.20
C VAL A 41 -35.47 4.93 2.26
N TYR A 42 -35.04 4.48 1.09
CA TYR A 42 -35.79 3.56 0.26
C TYR A 42 -35.23 2.16 0.43
N GLN A 43 -36.10 1.16 0.50
CA GLN A 43 -35.72 -0.24 0.47
C GLN A 43 -36.44 -0.90 -0.70
N ASN A 44 -35.71 -1.56 -1.59
CA ASN A 44 -36.24 -2.17 -2.80
C ASN A 44 -37.07 -1.20 -3.67
N GLY A 45 -36.66 0.07 -3.73
CA GLY A 45 -37.35 1.12 -4.49
C GLY A 45 -38.54 1.77 -3.77
N GLU A 46 -38.94 1.28 -2.60
CA GLU A 46 -40.07 1.82 -1.83
C GLU A 46 -39.57 2.70 -0.69
N LEU A 47 -40.12 3.92 -0.57
CA LEU A 47 -39.81 4.85 0.53
C LEU A 47 -40.32 4.27 1.87
N ILE A 48 -39.40 4.03 2.81
CA ILE A 48 -39.72 3.49 4.14
C ILE A 48 -39.43 4.45 5.29
N HIS A 49 -38.60 5.47 5.05
CA HIS A 49 -38.32 6.57 5.97
C HIS A 49 -38.15 7.84 5.15
N ASP A 50 -38.95 8.86 5.44
CA ASP A 50 -38.83 10.18 4.84
C ASP A 50 -38.33 11.19 5.87
N ASP A 51 -37.14 11.74 5.62
CA ASP A 51 -36.48 12.79 6.39
C ASP A 51 -36.61 12.62 7.91
N VAL A 52 -36.20 11.45 8.41
CA VAL A 52 -36.43 11.04 9.80
C VAL A 52 -35.26 11.48 10.67
N PRO A 53 -35.50 12.13 11.83
CA PRO A 53 -34.42 12.43 12.76
C PRO A 53 -33.85 11.15 13.40
N ILE A 54 -32.53 11.08 13.46
CA ILE A 54 -31.76 10.06 14.20
C ILE A 54 -31.27 10.72 15.49
N PRO A 55 -31.97 10.53 16.64
CA PRO A 55 -31.66 11.28 17.86
C PRO A 55 -30.42 10.78 18.61
N ARG A 56 -29.95 9.57 18.29
CA ARG A 56 -28.82 8.90 18.96
C ARG A 56 -28.25 7.78 18.09
N PRO A 57 -26.97 7.41 18.29
CA PRO A 57 -26.37 6.28 17.59
C PRO A 57 -27.02 4.94 17.94
N THR A 58 -26.78 3.95 17.09
CA THR A 58 -27.20 2.56 17.31
C THR A 58 -26.09 1.76 18.00
N GLY A 59 -26.39 1.04 19.08
CA GLY A 59 -25.47 0.09 19.71
C GLY A 59 -24.08 0.70 19.98
N ALA A 60 -23.03 0.06 19.45
CA ALA A 60 -21.63 0.50 19.52
C ALA A 60 -21.26 1.63 18.53
N GLY A 61 -22.22 2.47 18.15
CA GLY A 61 -21.99 3.60 17.24
C GLY A 61 -21.06 4.65 17.87
N ARG A 62 -20.23 5.28 17.04
CA ARG A 62 -19.35 6.38 17.47
C ARG A 62 -20.18 7.62 17.86
N LYS A 63 -19.57 8.49 18.68
CA LYS A 63 -20.14 9.81 18.99
C LYS A 63 -20.29 10.59 17.67
N GLU A 64 -21.47 11.16 17.43
CA GLU A 64 -21.73 12.01 16.27
C GLU A 64 -21.01 13.37 16.39
N GLY A 65 -20.70 13.98 15.25
CA GLY A 65 -20.04 15.28 15.14
C GLY A 65 -20.48 16.01 13.85
N PRO A 66 -19.97 17.23 13.62
CA PRO A 66 -20.31 18.02 12.43
C PRO A 66 -19.71 17.45 11.14
N ASP A 67 -18.61 16.70 11.26
CA ASP A 67 -17.87 16.15 10.12
C ASP A 67 -18.42 14.80 9.66
N PRO A 68 -18.29 14.48 8.35
CA PRO A 68 -18.63 13.16 7.84
C PRO A 68 -17.79 12.08 8.53
N GLN A 69 -18.46 11.03 9.02
CA GLN A 69 -17.85 9.86 9.66
C GLN A 69 -17.89 8.65 8.71
N PRO A 70 -16.98 7.66 8.86
CA PRO A 70 -16.95 6.48 8.00
C PRO A 70 -18.24 5.65 8.10
N VAL A 71 -18.63 5.04 6.98
CA VAL A 71 -19.76 4.09 6.91
C VAL A 71 -19.26 2.68 7.23
N LYS A 72 -19.93 2.00 8.17
CA LYS A 72 -19.63 0.60 8.53
C LYS A 72 -20.81 -0.30 8.20
N LEU A 73 -20.61 -1.21 7.25
CA LEU A 73 -21.57 -2.29 6.94
C LEU A 73 -21.39 -3.43 7.95
N GLN A 74 -22.49 -3.89 8.58
CA GLN A 74 -22.45 -4.92 9.63
C GLN A 74 -23.41 -6.07 9.34
N GLY A 75 -22.91 -7.31 9.47
CA GLY A 75 -23.71 -8.54 9.32
C GLY A 75 -24.07 -9.23 10.65
N HIS A 76 -23.61 -8.72 11.81
CA HIS A 76 -23.85 -9.32 13.13
C HIS A 76 -23.65 -10.86 13.18
N HIS A 77 -22.50 -11.35 12.69
CA HIS A 77 -22.16 -12.77 12.57
C HIS A 77 -23.03 -13.61 11.60
N ASN A 78 -23.92 -12.99 10.83
CA ASN A 78 -24.68 -13.66 9.77
C ASN A 78 -23.89 -13.68 8.46
N PRO A 79 -24.12 -14.69 7.59
CA PRO A 79 -23.51 -14.75 6.26
C PRO A 79 -24.15 -13.73 5.31
N VAL A 80 -23.87 -12.45 5.53
CA VAL A 80 -24.29 -11.35 4.66
C VAL A 80 -23.25 -11.14 3.56
N ARG A 81 -23.72 -10.91 2.34
CA ARG A 81 -22.91 -10.48 1.21
C ARG A 81 -23.41 -9.13 0.76
N PHE A 82 -22.47 -8.24 0.45
CA PHE A 82 -22.77 -6.97 -0.20
C PHE A 82 -22.28 -7.08 -1.65
N ARG A 83 -23.09 -6.54 -2.56
CA ARG A 83 -22.68 -6.30 -3.95
C ARG A 83 -23.11 -4.88 -4.28
N ASN A 84 -22.34 -4.19 -5.11
CA ASN A 84 -22.72 -2.88 -5.66
C ASN A 84 -22.94 -1.81 -4.57
N VAL A 85 -21.84 -1.23 -4.08
CA VAL A 85 -21.86 -0.17 -3.07
C VAL A 85 -21.30 1.12 -3.68
N TRP A 86 -21.99 2.22 -3.43
CA TRP A 86 -21.62 3.56 -3.89
C TRP A 86 -21.86 4.57 -2.77
N ILE A 87 -20.99 5.57 -2.68
CA ILE A 87 -21.12 6.70 -1.74
C ILE A 87 -20.93 7.97 -2.56
N GLN A 88 -21.86 8.92 -2.38
CA GLN A 88 -21.81 10.23 -3.01
C GLN A 88 -22.00 11.30 -1.95
N VAL A 89 -21.11 12.29 -1.91
CA VAL A 89 -21.28 13.48 -1.07
C VAL A 89 -22.45 14.30 -1.63
N LEU A 90 -23.40 14.64 -0.76
CA LEU A 90 -24.54 15.48 -1.13
C LEU A 90 -24.16 16.95 -0.97
N ASP A 91 -24.28 17.71 -2.05
CA ASP A 91 -24.31 19.18 -1.96
C ASP A 91 -25.71 19.60 -1.55
N LEU A 92 -25.83 20.19 -0.36
CA LEU A 92 -27.09 20.62 0.23
C LEU A 92 -27.30 22.14 0.11
N GLU A 93 -26.29 22.89 -0.34
CA GLU A 93 -26.31 24.36 -0.41
C GLU A 93 -26.26 24.88 -1.85
N GLY A 94 -25.89 24.04 -2.82
CA GLY A 94 -25.91 24.35 -4.24
C GLY A 94 -27.27 24.16 -4.92
N GLY A 95 -27.78 25.23 -5.54
CA GLY A 95 -28.76 25.14 -6.63
C GLY A 95 -28.13 24.48 -7.86
N GLY A 96 -27.89 23.17 -7.76
CA GLY A 96 -27.28 22.35 -8.80
C GLY A 96 -28.12 22.28 -10.06
N ASP A 97 -27.43 22.28 -11.19
CA ASP A 97 -27.94 22.30 -12.55
C ASP A 97 -29.23 21.46 -12.76
N GLY A 98 -30.26 22.12 -13.29
CA GLY A 98 -31.58 21.51 -13.48
C GLY A 98 -31.60 20.40 -14.53
N SER A 99 -31.12 19.20 -14.21
CA SER A 99 -31.39 18.02 -15.05
C SER A 99 -31.78 16.73 -14.31
N ALA A 100 -31.59 16.62 -12.99
CA ALA A 100 -32.08 15.46 -12.23
C ALA A 100 -32.22 15.77 -10.73
N ASP A 101 -33.38 15.47 -10.14
CA ASP A 101 -33.56 15.49 -8.68
C ASP A 101 -32.67 14.43 -7.99
N PHE A 102 -32.50 14.55 -6.66
CA PHE A 102 -31.68 13.62 -5.88
C PHE A 102 -32.05 12.15 -6.11
N ALA A 103 -33.34 11.83 -6.25
CA ALA A 103 -33.79 10.46 -6.49
C ALA A 103 -33.30 9.94 -7.85
N SER A 104 -33.32 10.78 -8.88
CA SER A 104 -32.80 10.45 -10.21
C SER A 104 -31.28 10.23 -10.21
N ARG A 105 -30.51 11.11 -9.55
CA ARG A 105 -29.05 10.93 -9.39
C ARG A 105 -28.68 9.68 -8.58
N PHE A 106 -29.45 9.37 -7.54
CA PHE A 106 -29.23 8.18 -6.72
C PHE A 106 -29.58 6.89 -7.50
N ALA A 107 -30.70 6.88 -8.22
CA ALA A 107 -31.14 5.72 -9.00
C ALA A 107 -30.16 5.38 -10.14
N ASN A 108 -29.43 6.38 -10.64
CA ASN A 108 -28.43 6.22 -11.69
C ASN A 108 -27.14 6.99 -11.31
N PRO A 109 -26.33 6.48 -10.36
CA PRO A 109 -25.16 7.20 -9.86
C PRO A 109 -24.16 7.43 -11.00
N PRO A 110 -23.40 8.54 -11.04
CA PRO A 110 -22.42 8.78 -12.09
C PRO A 110 -21.32 7.70 -12.07
N ALA A 111 -20.70 7.47 -13.23
CA ALA A 111 -19.66 6.45 -13.41
C ALA A 111 -18.54 6.51 -12.34
N GLY A 112 -18.06 7.72 -12.01
CA GLY A 112 -17.02 7.91 -11.00
C GLY A 112 -17.40 7.57 -9.56
N SER A 113 -18.68 7.35 -9.27
CA SER A 113 -19.16 6.89 -7.96
C SER A 113 -19.40 5.39 -7.89
N ARG A 114 -19.27 4.66 -9.01
CA ARG A 114 -19.49 3.22 -9.09
C ARG A 114 -18.16 2.47 -8.95
N ILE A 115 -18.25 1.18 -8.65
CA ILE A 115 -17.08 0.29 -8.59
C ILE A 115 -16.38 0.27 -9.95
N LEU A 116 -15.04 0.28 -9.94
CA LEU A 116 -14.22 0.06 -11.13
C LEU A 116 -13.73 -1.39 -11.16
N LYS A 117 -13.73 -2.01 -12.34
CA LYS A 117 -13.22 -3.37 -12.52
C LYS A 117 -11.73 -3.32 -12.84
N ILE A 118 -10.89 -3.96 -12.02
CA ILE A 118 -9.48 -4.18 -12.38
C ILE A 118 -9.41 -5.22 -13.52
N ILE A 119 -8.70 -4.87 -14.59
CA ILE A 119 -8.35 -5.74 -15.71
C ILE A 119 -6.85 -5.57 -16.04
N HIS A 120 -6.20 -6.66 -16.41
CA HIS A 120 -4.77 -6.67 -16.75
C HIS A 120 -4.58 -6.89 -18.25
N GLY A 121 -4.88 -5.84 -19.01
CA GLY A 121 -4.98 -5.88 -20.47
C GLY A 121 -6.41 -5.99 -20.98
N TRP A 122 -6.63 -5.36 -22.14
CA TRP A 122 -7.85 -5.49 -22.92
C TRP A 122 -7.71 -6.64 -23.93
N PRO A 123 -8.82 -7.24 -24.39
CA PRO A 123 -8.77 -8.15 -25.54
C PRO A 123 -8.15 -7.47 -26.77
N ASP A 124 -7.44 -8.23 -27.59
CA ASP A 124 -6.78 -7.72 -28.79
C ASP A 124 -7.77 -7.25 -29.88
N ALA A 125 -8.88 -7.97 -30.05
CA ALA A 125 -9.88 -7.68 -31.07
C ALA A 125 -10.85 -6.57 -30.63
N ALA A 126 -11.09 -5.60 -31.51
CA ALA A 126 -11.97 -4.45 -31.24
C ALA A 126 -13.38 -4.88 -30.83
N GLU A 127 -13.94 -5.89 -31.49
CA GLU A 127 -15.28 -6.41 -31.20
C GLU A 127 -15.37 -7.01 -29.79
N ALA A 128 -14.29 -7.66 -29.34
CA ALA A 128 -14.18 -8.24 -28.01
C ALA A 128 -14.03 -7.17 -26.93
N GLN A 129 -13.27 -6.11 -27.21
CA GLN A 129 -13.18 -4.93 -26.33
C GLN A 129 -14.57 -4.28 -26.16
N ASP A 130 -15.31 -4.09 -27.24
CA ASP A 130 -16.66 -3.51 -27.17
C ASP A 130 -17.66 -4.42 -26.45
N ALA A 131 -17.50 -5.74 -26.61
CA ALA A 131 -18.28 -6.70 -25.86
C ALA A 131 -18.00 -6.62 -24.35
N TRP A 132 -16.75 -6.37 -23.95
CA TRP A 132 -16.38 -6.15 -22.54
C TRP A 132 -16.98 -4.85 -22.01
N ILE A 133 -16.90 -3.75 -22.76
CA ILE A 133 -17.51 -2.46 -22.37
C ILE A 133 -19.02 -2.63 -22.15
N ARG A 134 -19.73 -3.26 -23.09
CA ARG A 134 -21.17 -3.55 -22.95
C ARG A 134 -21.46 -4.42 -21.73
N ARG A 135 -20.66 -5.46 -21.51
CA ARG A 135 -20.81 -6.37 -20.36
C ARG A 135 -20.61 -5.64 -19.04
N PHE A 136 -19.55 -4.87 -18.88
CA PHE A 136 -19.27 -4.16 -17.64
C PHE A 136 -20.30 -3.06 -17.36
N THR A 137 -20.79 -2.38 -18.40
CA THR A 137 -21.91 -1.44 -18.31
C THR A 137 -23.16 -2.13 -17.77
N ALA A 138 -23.55 -3.27 -18.36
CA ALA A 138 -24.72 -4.05 -17.93
C ALA A 138 -24.59 -4.61 -16.50
N GLN A 139 -23.36 -4.80 -16.02
CA GLN A 139 -23.07 -5.22 -14.64
C GLN A 139 -23.06 -4.06 -13.63
N GLY A 140 -23.13 -2.80 -14.10
CA GLY A 140 -23.17 -1.61 -13.26
C GLY A 140 -21.80 -1.08 -12.85
N PHE A 141 -20.70 -1.51 -13.49
CA PHE A 141 -19.39 -0.90 -13.27
C PHE A 141 -19.36 0.52 -13.80
N GLY A 142 -18.62 1.40 -13.11
CA GLY A 142 -18.34 2.77 -13.54
C GLY A 142 -17.21 2.88 -14.55
N GLY A 143 -16.43 1.81 -14.69
CA GLY A 143 -15.30 1.76 -15.58
C GLY A 143 -14.28 0.76 -15.09
N VAL A 144 -13.01 1.01 -15.38
CA VAL A 144 -11.93 0.03 -15.15
C VAL A 144 -10.66 0.66 -14.60
N VAL A 145 -9.90 -0.15 -13.88
CA VAL A 145 -8.47 0.07 -13.63
C VAL A 145 -7.74 -0.83 -14.63
N CYS A 146 -6.92 -0.26 -15.52
CA CYS A 146 -6.37 -1.01 -16.65
C CYS A 146 -4.97 -0.55 -17.03
N ASN A 147 -4.32 -1.38 -17.84
CA ASN A 147 -3.01 -1.12 -18.41
C ASN A 147 -2.81 -1.85 -19.73
N VAL A 148 -1.68 -1.58 -20.40
CA VAL A 148 -1.28 -2.30 -21.61
C VAL A 148 -1.12 -3.79 -21.30
N SER A 149 -1.32 -4.64 -22.31
CA SER A 149 -1.27 -6.10 -22.18
C SER A 149 -0.03 -6.58 -21.44
N PHE A 150 -0.20 -7.57 -20.56
CA PHE A 150 0.91 -8.26 -19.91
C PHE A 150 1.76 -9.10 -20.88
N ASP A 151 1.19 -9.50 -22.01
CA ASP A 151 1.97 -10.10 -23.09
C ASP A 151 2.86 -9.02 -23.71
N GLN A 152 4.17 -9.29 -23.81
CA GLN A 152 5.16 -8.32 -24.29
C GLN A 152 4.96 -6.90 -23.67
N TYR A 153 4.77 -6.87 -22.35
CA TYR A 153 4.41 -5.68 -21.57
C TYR A 153 5.33 -4.49 -21.85
N LEU A 154 4.74 -3.35 -22.24
CA LEU A 154 5.42 -2.12 -22.67
C LEU A 154 6.26 -2.25 -23.97
N GLU A 155 6.49 -3.45 -24.49
CA GLU A 155 7.39 -3.70 -25.62
C GLU A 155 6.65 -3.80 -26.97
N SER A 156 5.41 -4.31 -26.97
CA SER A 156 4.65 -4.55 -28.21
C SER A 156 3.89 -3.31 -28.69
N ASP A 157 4.29 -2.76 -29.84
CA ASP A 157 3.58 -1.67 -30.53
C ASP A 157 2.12 -2.05 -30.84
N ALA A 158 1.86 -3.31 -31.20
CA ALA A 158 0.51 -3.80 -31.47
C ALA A 158 -0.38 -3.70 -30.24
N HIS A 159 0.12 -4.10 -29.07
CA HIS A 159 -0.62 -4.00 -27.81
C HIS A 159 -0.81 -2.56 -27.36
N TRP A 160 0.13 -1.66 -27.65
CA TRP A 160 -0.07 -0.23 -27.45
C TRP A 160 -1.24 0.30 -28.30
N GLN A 161 -1.30 -0.04 -29.59
CA GLN A 161 -2.41 0.41 -30.44
C GLN A 161 -3.77 -0.13 -29.98
N GLN A 162 -3.81 -1.40 -29.57
CA GLN A 162 -5.02 -2.03 -29.03
C GLN A 162 -5.46 -1.36 -27.72
N PHE A 163 -4.51 -1.05 -26.83
CA PHE A 163 -4.77 -0.36 -25.57
C PHE A 163 -5.33 1.05 -25.80
N ILE A 164 -4.70 1.84 -26.68
CA ILE A 164 -5.15 3.20 -27.02
C ILE A 164 -6.58 3.17 -27.56
N ARG A 165 -6.88 2.24 -28.48
CA ARG A 165 -8.23 2.06 -29.01
C ARG A 165 -9.23 1.72 -27.91
N ALA A 166 -8.87 0.78 -27.01
CA ALA A 166 -9.76 0.35 -25.94
C ALA A 166 -10.07 1.48 -24.95
N VAL A 167 -9.06 2.27 -24.58
CA VAL A 167 -9.22 3.47 -23.73
C VAL A 167 -10.17 4.47 -24.37
N ARG A 168 -10.00 4.77 -25.67
CA ARG A 168 -10.91 5.67 -26.40
C ARG A 168 -12.35 5.16 -26.40
N ALA A 169 -12.55 3.89 -26.77
CA ALA A 169 -13.88 3.28 -26.79
C ALA A 169 -14.54 3.25 -25.40
N ALA A 170 -13.77 2.98 -24.34
CA ALA A 170 -14.28 2.98 -22.98
C ALA A 170 -14.69 4.39 -22.53
N ARG A 171 -13.90 5.42 -22.85
CA ARG A 171 -14.24 6.82 -22.57
C ARG A 171 -15.49 7.28 -23.32
N GLU A 172 -15.62 6.92 -24.60
CA GLU A 172 -16.82 7.19 -25.40
C GLU A 172 -18.07 6.52 -24.80
N ALA A 173 -17.90 5.37 -24.15
CA ALA A 173 -18.96 4.69 -23.41
C ALA A 173 -19.21 5.25 -22.00
N GLY A 174 -18.50 6.32 -21.59
CA GLY A 174 -18.66 6.98 -20.30
C GLY A 174 -17.95 6.31 -19.13
N PHE A 175 -16.96 5.45 -19.37
CA PHE A 175 -16.18 4.83 -18.30
C PHE A 175 -15.23 5.82 -17.64
N VAL A 176 -15.09 5.69 -16.31
CA VAL A 176 -13.98 6.24 -15.55
C VAL A 176 -12.81 5.25 -15.59
N LEU A 177 -11.62 5.76 -15.90
CA LEU A 177 -10.43 4.94 -16.10
C LEU A 177 -9.34 5.31 -15.09
N TRP A 178 -8.77 4.29 -14.45
CA TRP A 178 -7.52 4.40 -13.70
C TRP A 178 -6.42 3.67 -14.47
N LEU A 179 -5.20 4.22 -14.42
CA LEU A 179 -4.03 3.63 -15.06
C LEU A 179 -3.27 2.76 -14.04
N TYR A 180 -3.26 1.45 -14.21
CA TYR A 180 -2.45 0.54 -13.42
C TYR A 180 -0.99 0.61 -13.90
N ASP A 181 -0.05 0.93 -13.02
CA ASP A 181 1.32 1.28 -13.43
C ASP A 181 2.27 0.08 -13.62
N GLU A 182 1.82 -1.14 -13.30
CA GLU A 182 2.67 -2.34 -13.25
C GLU A 182 2.11 -3.57 -13.98
N ARG A 183 3.01 -4.50 -14.35
CA ARG A 183 2.68 -5.87 -14.74
C ARG A 183 2.56 -6.77 -13.51
N GLY A 184 1.38 -6.74 -12.90
CA GLY A 184 1.09 -7.44 -11.66
C GLY A 184 1.50 -6.57 -10.48
N TYR A 185 1.88 -7.18 -9.38
CA TYR A 185 2.36 -6.50 -8.18
C TYR A 185 3.69 -7.14 -7.78
N PRO A 186 4.54 -6.48 -6.98
CA PRO A 186 4.46 -5.08 -6.55
C PRO A 186 4.89 -4.08 -7.64
N SER A 187 4.30 -2.87 -7.62
CA SER A 187 4.66 -1.74 -8.51
C SER A 187 6.10 -1.27 -8.30
N GLY A 188 6.77 -0.87 -9.38
CA GLY A 188 8.14 -0.33 -9.34
C GLY A 188 9.14 -1.10 -10.18
N ASN A 189 8.74 -2.22 -10.80
CA ASN A 189 9.62 -3.13 -11.52
C ASN A 189 9.38 -3.14 -13.04
N ALA A 190 8.23 -2.63 -13.50
CA ALA A 190 7.79 -2.64 -14.90
C ALA A 190 7.89 -4.03 -15.54
N GLY A 191 7.41 -5.07 -14.85
CA GLY A 191 7.48 -6.47 -15.29
C GLY A 191 8.88 -7.09 -15.23
N GLY A 192 9.83 -6.42 -14.57
CA GLY A 192 11.24 -6.79 -14.46
C GLY A 192 12.16 -5.97 -15.37
N LEU A 193 11.61 -5.09 -16.22
CA LEU A 193 12.38 -4.28 -17.16
C LEU A 193 13.30 -3.27 -16.44
N VAL A 194 12.97 -2.85 -15.22
CA VAL A 194 13.83 -1.95 -14.44
C VAL A 194 15.16 -2.62 -14.09
N LEU A 195 15.13 -3.87 -13.65
CA LEU A 195 16.31 -4.62 -13.23
C LEU A 195 17.04 -5.35 -14.37
N GLN A 196 16.43 -5.45 -15.56
CA GLN A 196 16.97 -6.21 -16.68
C GLN A 196 18.38 -5.75 -17.09
N GLU A 197 18.60 -4.43 -17.16
CA GLU A 197 19.91 -3.83 -17.49
C GLU A 197 20.66 -3.33 -16.24
N HIS A 198 20.00 -3.36 -15.08
CA HIS A 198 20.51 -2.83 -13.81
C HIS A 198 20.27 -3.79 -12.62
N PRO A 199 20.86 -5.00 -12.64
CA PRO A 199 20.70 -5.97 -11.56
C PRO A 199 21.29 -5.48 -10.22
N GLU A 200 22.15 -4.47 -10.23
CA GLU A 200 22.69 -3.82 -9.02
C GLU A 200 21.64 -3.03 -8.22
N TRP A 201 20.51 -2.67 -8.82
CA TRP A 201 19.40 -1.97 -8.14
C TRP A 201 18.44 -2.89 -7.40
N GLU A 202 18.70 -4.20 -7.39
CA GLU A 202 17.93 -5.17 -6.62
C GLU A 202 17.90 -4.79 -5.13
N ALA A 203 16.76 -5.03 -4.47
CA ALA A 203 16.58 -4.80 -3.04
C ALA A 203 17.66 -5.52 -2.23
N ARG A 204 18.31 -4.78 -1.33
CA ARG A 204 19.35 -5.30 -0.44
C ARG A 204 19.00 -5.01 1.01
N GLY A 205 19.63 -5.76 1.90
CA GLY A 205 19.38 -5.65 3.33
C GLY A 205 20.52 -6.19 4.16
N LEU A 206 20.49 -5.86 5.44
CA LEU A 206 21.27 -6.56 6.44
C LEU A 206 20.46 -7.76 6.94
N LEU A 207 21.05 -8.95 6.85
CA LEU A 207 20.57 -10.16 7.48
C LEU A 207 21.28 -10.34 8.81
N VAL A 208 20.50 -10.51 9.88
CA VAL A 208 21.02 -10.63 11.24
C VAL A 208 20.73 -12.03 11.77
N SER A 209 21.79 -12.72 12.18
CA SER A 209 21.68 -13.88 13.07
C SER A 209 22.01 -13.43 14.49
N ASP A 210 21.23 -13.88 15.47
CA ASP A 210 21.41 -13.50 16.86
C ASP A 210 21.07 -14.64 17.84
N CYS A 211 21.77 -14.66 18.98
CA CYS A 211 21.41 -15.51 20.12
C CYS A 211 21.82 -14.86 21.45
N GLU A 212 21.30 -15.39 22.55
CA GLU A 212 21.72 -15.04 23.90
C GLU A 212 22.59 -16.16 24.49
N SER A 213 23.56 -15.78 25.34
CA SER A 213 24.42 -16.73 26.05
C SER A 213 24.64 -16.27 27.48
N GLY A 214 24.60 -17.20 28.43
CA GLY A 214 24.99 -16.98 29.83
C GLY A 214 26.47 -17.30 30.11
N GLY A 215 27.27 -17.48 29.05
CA GLY A 215 28.59 -18.09 29.10
C GLY A 215 28.57 -19.51 28.50
N GLY A 216 29.73 -20.04 28.14
CA GLY A 216 29.84 -21.38 27.54
C GLY A 216 30.02 -21.34 26.02
N ALA A 217 29.83 -22.50 25.37
CA ALA A 217 29.97 -22.60 23.92
C ALA A 217 28.80 -21.90 23.20
N VAL A 218 29.13 -21.04 22.24
CA VAL A 218 28.20 -20.36 21.35
C VAL A 218 28.51 -20.77 19.93
N GLU A 219 27.49 -21.25 19.23
CA GLU A 219 27.53 -21.50 17.80
C GLU A 219 26.40 -20.73 17.10
N LEU A 220 26.76 -20.03 16.03
CA LEU A 220 25.79 -19.26 15.25
C LEU A 220 26.14 -19.35 13.77
N ALA A 221 25.13 -19.58 12.93
CA ALA A 221 25.34 -19.61 11.49
C ALA A 221 25.46 -18.18 10.93
N VAL A 222 26.41 -17.99 10.01
CA VAL A 222 26.61 -16.70 9.34
C VAL A 222 25.53 -16.54 8.27
N PRO A 223 24.74 -15.44 8.26
CA PRO A 223 23.79 -15.16 7.19
C PRO A 223 24.52 -15.05 5.84
N PRO A 224 23.84 -15.34 4.72
CA PRO A 224 24.45 -15.25 3.39
C PRO A 224 24.89 -13.82 3.05
N GLY A 225 25.70 -13.69 2.00
CA GLY A 225 26.22 -12.41 1.52
C GLY A 225 27.53 -11.99 2.18
N ARG A 226 27.79 -10.68 2.17
CA ARG A 226 29.05 -10.09 2.64
C ARG A 226 28.97 -9.83 4.14
N LEU A 227 29.87 -10.43 4.93
CA LEU A 227 29.99 -10.14 6.35
C LEU A 227 30.21 -8.64 6.59
N VAL A 228 29.40 -8.04 7.45
CA VAL A 228 29.49 -6.63 7.86
C VAL A 228 30.09 -6.51 9.25
N MET A 229 29.61 -7.33 10.20
CA MET A 229 30.16 -7.40 11.56
C MET A 229 29.74 -8.70 12.24
N ALA A 230 30.57 -9.18 13.16
CA ALA A 230 30.21 -10.25 14.09
C ALA A 230 30.78 -9.93 15.47
N GLY A 231 29.97 -10.07 16.51
CA GLY A 231 30.49 -9.93 17.86
C GLY A 231 29.52 -10.22 18.98
N ALA A 232 29.97 -9.93 20.20
CA ALA A 232 29.21 -10.14 21.42
C ALA A 232 29.14 -8.87 22.26
N TRP A 233 27.95 -8.54 22.76
CA TRP A 233 27.68 -7.41 23.63
C TRP A 233 27.25 -7.90 25.01
N PRO A 234 27.80 -7.35 26.10
CA PRO A 234 27.37 -7.71 27.44
C PRO A 234 25.92 -7.25 27.64
N VAL A 235 25.14 -8.05 28.38
CA VAL A 235 23.74 -7.74 28.69
C VAL A 235 23.61 -7.43 30.18
N VAL A 236 23.06 -6.26 30.50
CA VAL A 236 22.77 -5.81 31.86
C VAL A 236 21.33 -5.30 31.89
N ASP A 237 20.52 -5.79 32.83
CA ASP A 237 19.10 -5.46 32.97
C ASP A 237 18.30 -5.62 31.65
N GLY A 238 18.62 -6.66 30.88
CA GLY A 238 17.97 -6.96 29.60
C GLY A 238 18.39 -6.07 28.43
N ARG A 239 19.39 -5.21 28.62
CA ARG A 239 19.90 -4.28 27.60
C ARG A 239 21.32 -4.62 27.19
N ILE A 240 21.63 -4.46 25.91
CA ILE A 240 23.00 -4.57 25.43
C ILE A 240 23.81 -3.34 25.83
N GLY A 241 25.01 -3.56 26.37
CA GLY A 241 26.01 -2.52 26.57
C GLY A 241 26.77 -2.27 25.27
N LEU A 242 26.73 -1.04 24.76
CA LEU A 242 27.49 -0.65 23.55
C LEU A 242 29.01 -0.57 23.82
N SER A 243 29.40 -0.45 25.09
CA SER A 243 30.77 -0.60 25.57
C SER A 243 31.03 -2.05 26.00
N GLY A 244 32.27 -2.53 25.86
CA GLY A 244 32.63 -3.91 26.20
C GLY A 244 32.27 -4.94 25.12
N PHE A 245 32.01 -4.45 23.90
CA PHE A 245 31.90 -5.26 22.69
C PHE A 245 33.14 -6.13 22.48
N GLN A 246 32.93 -7.39 22.11
CA GLN A 246 33.97 -8.29 21.64
C GLN A 246 33.79 -8.56 20.14
N ASP A 247 34.80 -8.23 19.36
CA ASP A 247 34.86 -8.60 17.94
C ASP A 247 35.11 -10.10 17.81
N LEU A 248 34.24 -10.77 17.06
CA LEU A 248 34.28 -12.21 16.86
C LEU A 248 34.44 -12.61 15.39
N GLN A 249 34.77 -11.68 14.49
CA GLN A 249 34.92 -12.01 13.06
C GLN A 249 36.00 -13.08 12.83
N ASP A 250 37.11 -13.02 13.55
CA ASP A 250 38.19 -14.02 13.46
C ASP A 250 37.80 -15.40 13.99
N ARG A 251 36.66 -15.51 14.67
CA ARG A 251 36.09 -16.76 15.19
C ARG A 251 35.14 -17.44 14.22
N ILE A 252 34.96 -16.87 13.03
CA ILE A 252 34.16 -17.48 11.96
C ILE A 252 35.03 -18.46 11.16
N ARG A 253 34.56 -19.70 11.02
CA ARG A 253 35.14 -20.73 10.14
C ARG A 253 34.00 -21.44 9.43
N GLU A 254 34.16 -21.66 8.12
CA GLU A 254 33.21 -22.43 7.29
C GLU A 254 31.73 -21.97 7.44
N GLY A 255 31.50 -20.65 7.48
CA GLY A 255 30.16 -20.07 7.58
C GLY A 255 29.50 -20.21 8.96
N ARG A 256 30.27 -20.55 10.00
CA ARG A 256 29.80 -20.61 11.39
C ARG A 256 30.71 -19.81 12.30
N LEU A 257 30.11 -19.07 13.22
CA LEU A 257 30.77 -18.50 14.38
C LEU A 257 30.82 -19.55 15.47
N CYS A 258 32.01 -19.84 15.99
CA CYS A 258 32.21 -20.68 17.17
C CYS A 258 32.99 -19.90 18.23
N TRP A 259 32.38 -19.65 19.37
CA TRP A 259 32.99 -18.83 20.43
C TRP A 259 32.73 -19.40 21.82
N GLN A 260 33.75 -19.37 22.69
CA GLN A 260 33.59 -19.71 24.09
C GLN A 260 33.32 -18.43 24.88
N ALA A 261 32.06 -18.17 25.18
CA ALA A 261 31.62 -17.01 25.93
C ALA A 261 32.12 -17.07 27.39
N PRO A 262 32.76 -16.01 27.90
CA PRO A 262 33.07 -15.87 29.32
C PRO A 262 31.79 -15.91 30.18
N PRO A 263 31.90 -16.26 31.48
CA PRO A 263 30.77 -16.17 32.40
C PRO A 263 30.13 -14.77 32.36
N GLY A 264 28.80 -14.72 32.26
CA GLY A 264 28.03 -13.49 32.15
C GLY A 264 26.99 -13.57 31.03
N SER A 265 26.08 -12.60 31.00
CA SER A 265 25.04 -12.54 29.96
C SER A 265 25.55 -11.78 28.74
N TRP A 266 25.40 -12.37 27.57
CA TRP A 266 25.85 -11.87 26.28
C TRP A 266 24.74 -11.95 25.24
N ARG A 267 24.71 -10.96 24.35
CA ARG A 267 24.00 -11.01 23.09
C ARG A 267 25.02 -11.16 21.98
N VAL A 268 24.96 -12.25 21.22
CA VAL A 268 25.87 -12.50 20.10
C VAL A 268 25.13 -12.25 18.81
N MET A 269 25.70 -11.44 17.91
CA MET A 269 25.05 -11.04 16.66
C MET A 269 26.04 -11.06 15.50
N ILE A 270 25.56 -11.51 14.34
CA ILE A 270 26.27 -11.49 13.06
C ILE A 270 25.38 -10.76 12.06
N PHE A 271 25.95 -9.78 11.37
CA PHE A 271 25.29 -9.03 10.31
C PHE A 271 26.02 -9.33 9.00
N SER A 272 25.26 -9.73 7.98
CA SER A 272 25.74 -9.83 6.59
C SER A 272 24.86 -8.98 5.69
N GLU A 273 25.43 -8.37 4.66
CA GLU A 273 24.69 -7.66 3.62
C GLU A 273 24.47 -8.58 2.43
N ASP A 274 23.21 -8.77 2.04
CA ASP A 274 22.83 -9.56 0.88
C ASP A 274 21.58 -9.00 0.17
N ARG A 275 21.19 -9.64 -0.92
CA ARG A 275 19.90 -9.40 -1.59
C ARG A 275 18.74 -9.81 -0.70
N LEU A 276 17.62 -9.08 -0.80
CA LEU A 276 16.36 -9.42 -0.13
C LEU A 276 15.36 -9.98 -1.14
N TYR A 277 15.38 -11.30 -1.29
CA TYR A 277 14.42 -12.02 -2.12
C TYR A 277 13.77 -13.19 -1.36
N GLU A 278 14.56 -14.13 -0.85
CA GLU A 278 14.06 -15.34 -0.21
C GLU A 278 13.18 -15.03 1.01
N GLY A 279 11.97 -15.59 1.03
CA GLY A 279 11.02 -15.41 2.12
C GLY A 279 10.36 -14.04 2.21
N THR A 280 10.63 -13.15 1.26
CA THR A 280 10.00 -11.83 1.17
C THR A 280 8.71 -11.88 0.35
N HIS A 281 8.05 -10.72 0.22
CA HIS A 281 6.91 -10.53 -0.67
C HIS A 281 7.23 -10.92 -2.13
N ALA A 282 8.45 -10.67 -2.61
CA ALA A 282 8.88 -11.00 -3.96
C ALA A 282 8.94 -12.53 -4.23
N ASP A 283 9.40 -13.33 -3.27
CA ASP A 283 9.43 -14.81 -3.36
C ASP A 283 8.03 -15.44 -3.19
N GLY A 284 7.19 -14.81 -2.36
CA GLY A 284 5.81 -15.20 -2.11
C GLY A 284 4.80 -14.75 -3.19
N ASN A 285 5.25 -14.03 -4.21
CA ASN A 285 4.39 -13.36 -5.18
C ASN A 285 3.49 -14.32 -5.97
N LEU A 286 2.19 -14.01 -6.06
CA LEU A 286 1.20 -14.83 -6.78
C LEU A 286 1.10 -14.50 -8.28
N ALA A 287 1.55 -13.34 -8.72
CA ALA A 287 1.56 -12.96 -10.13
C ALA A 287 2.81 -13.48 -10.84
N LYS A 288 4.00 -13.05 -10.39
CA LYS A 288 5.29 -13.53 -10.90
C LYS A 288 6.38 -13.36 -9.85
N LYS A 289 7.11 -14.43 -9.59
CA LYS A 289 8.27 -14.44 -8.69
C LYS A 289 9.48 -13.85 -9.39
N MET A 290 9.98 -12.71 -8.92
CA MET A 290 11.16 -12.04 -9.46
C MET A 290 11.80 -11.13 -8.41
N PRO A 291 13.09 -10.82 -8.51
CA PRO A 291 13.73 -9.80 -7.69
C PRO A 291 13.01 -8.45 -7.79
N TYR A 292 13.05 -7.67 -6.71
CA TYR A 292 12.41 -6.37 -6.63
C TYR A 292 13.43 -5.24 -6.48
N VAL A 293 13.04 -4.03 -6.87
CA VAL A 293 13.91 -2.84 -6.82
C VAL A 293 14.15 -2.36 -5.39
N ASN A 294 15.28 -1.73 -5.15
CA ASN A 294 15.58 -1.10 -3.87
C ASN A 294 14.94 0.29 -3.76
N LEU A 295 13.91 0.43 -2.93
CA LEU A 295 13.16 1.69 -2.77
C LEU A 295 13.94 2.80 -2.06
N LEU A 296 15.11 2.50 -1.49
CA LEU A 296 16.01 3.50 -0.89
C LEU A 296 16.87 4.24 -1.92
N GLN A 297 16.81 3.82 -3.19
CA GLN A 297 17.56 4.39 -4.29
C GLN A 297 16.60 5.10 -5.27
N PRO A 298 16.86 6.37 -5.64
CA PRO A 298 16.01 7.09 -6.57
C PRO A 298 16.13 6.60 -8.02
N GLU A 299 17.27 6.03 -8.42
CA GLU A 299 17.58 5.61 -9.79
C GLU A 299 16.62 4.54 -10.35
N PRO A 300 16.38 3.40 -9.69
CA PRO A 300 15.41 2.42 -10.17
C PRO A 300 14.00 3.00 -10.33
N ILE A 301 13.57 3.91 -9.45
CA ILE A 301 12.23 4.50 -9.54
C ILE A 301 12.13 5.48 -10.71
N LYS A 302 13.18 6.25 -10.96
CA LYS A 302 13.26 7.09 -12.15
C LYS A 302 13.13 6.23 -13.41
N ARG A 303 13.84 5.10 -13.48
CA ARG A 303 13.74 4.16 -14.61
C ARG A 303 12.33 3.57 -14.73
N PHE A 304 11.71 3.20 -13.62
CA PHE A 304 10.31 2.73 -13.60
C PHE A 304 9.37 3.77 -14.22
N ILE A 305 9.49 5.03 -13.82
CA ILE A 305 8.69 6.15 -14.34
C ILE A 305 8.89 6.34 -15.85
N GLU A 306 10.14 6.32 -16.30
CA GLU A 306 10.51 6.45 -17.72
C GLU A 306 9.91 5.32 -18.57
N LEU A 307 9.88 4.09 -18.05
CA LEU A 307 9.33 2.92 -18.73
C LEU A 307 7.79 2.90 -18.74
N THR A 308 7.17 3.47 -17.72
CA THR A 308 5.72 3.39 -17.49
C THR A 308 5.04 4.71 -17.81
N HIS A 309 4.92 5.59 -16.81
CA HIS A 309 4.20 6.86 -16.84
C HIS A 309 4.54 7.68 -18.08
N ASP A 310 5.82 7.75 -18.44
CA ASP A 310 6.29 8.55 -19.58
C ASP A 310 5.91 7.94 -20.92
N ARG A 311 5.97 6.61 -21.04
CA ARG A 311 5.53 5.92 -22.25
C ARG A 311 4.02 5.99 -22.40
N TYR A 312 3.26 5.81 -21.32
CA TYR A 312 1.82 6.07 -21.35
C TYR A 312 1.55 7.51 -21.78
N ALA A 313 2.16 8.51 -21.16
CA ALA A 313 1.96 9.91 -21.52
C ALA A 313 2.28 10.17 -23.01
N ALA A 314 3.37 9.61 -23.53
CA ALA A 314 3.73 9.73 -24.95
C ALA A 314 2.65 9.16 -25.88
N HIS A 315 2.03 8.03 -25.53
CA HIS A 315 0.94 7.42 -26.30
C HIS A 315 -0.41 8.17 -26.19
N PHE A 316 -0.61 8.93 -25.11
CA PHE A 316 -1.83 9.70 -24.83
C PHE A 316 -1.62 11.22 -24.99
N GLY A 317 -0.66 11.65 -25.80
CA GLY A 317 -0.52 13.06 -26.20
C GLY A 317 0.02 14.00 -25.12
N GLY A 318 0.69 13.47 -24.10
CA GLY A 318 1.40 14.24 -23.07
C GLY A 318 0.50 14.84 -21.99
N ASP A 319 -0.72 14.31 -21.80
CA ASP A 319 -1.64 14.77 -20.76
C ASP A 319 -2.54 13.62 -20.30
N LEU A 320 -2.03 12.80 -19.37
CA LEU A 320 -2.71 11.59 -18.90
C LEU A 320 -4.04 11.90 -18.20
N GLY A 321 -4.13 13.06 -17.55
CA GLY A 321 -5.35 13.51 -16.84
C GLY A 321 -6.58 13.66 -17.73
N LYS A 322 -6.41 13.75 -19.06
CA LYS A 322 -7.54 13.75 -20.02
C LYS A 322 -8.20 12.38 -20.15
N ASP A 323 -7.41 11.31 -20.04
CA ASP A 323 -7.85 9.94 -20.30
C ASP A 323 -8.09 9.15 -19.03
N PHE A 324 -7.33 9.42 -17.97
CA PHE A 324 -7.36 8.69 -16.70
C PHE A 324 -7.54 9.64 -15.53
N VAL A 325 -8.28 9.20 -14.50
CA VAL A 325 -8.57 10.02 -13.31
C VAL A 325 -7.54 9.86 -12.20
N ALA A 326 -6.72 8.81 -12.24
CA ALA A 326 -5.58 8.57 -11.36
C ALA A 326 -4.72 7.41 -11.89
N THR A 327 -3.46 7.33 -11.41
CA THR A 327 -2.67 6.11 -11.49
C THR A 327 -2.94 5.20 -10.28
N PHE A 328 -2.64 3.91 -10.42
CA PHE A 328 -2.76 2.91 -9.36
C PHE A 328 -1.43 2.17 -9.19
N THR A 329 -0.78 2.43 -8.06
CA THR A 329 0.38 1.69 -7.56
C THR A 329 -0.10 0.58 -6.62
N ASP A 330 0.49 -0.61 -6.73
CA ASP A 330 0.08 -1.82 -6.01
C ASP A 330 1.23 -2.35 -5.14
N GLU A 331 1.06 -2.25 -3.83
CA GLU A 331 1.86 -2.92 -2.80
C GLU A 331 3.41 -2.79 -2.92
N PRO A 332 3.98 -1.59 -3.15
CA PRO A 332 5.44 -1.42 -3.12
C PRO A 332 5.99 -1.83 -1.76
N SER A 333 7.25 -2.28 -1.68
CA SER A 333 7.80 -2.78 -0.41
C SER A 333 9.32 -2.77 -0.35
N LEU A 334 9.88 -2.41 0.80
CA LEU A 334 11.33 -2.52 1.10
C LEU A 334 11.86 -3.97 1.13
N MET A 335 10.99 -4.98 0.98
CA MET A 335 11.32 -6.41 1.16
C MET A 335 11.91 -6.76 2.53
N SER A 336 11.86 -5.84 3.48
CA SER A 336 12.55 -5.94 4.78
C SER A 336 11.69 -6.59 5.87
N CYS A 337 10.80 -7.47 5.46
CA CYS A 337 10.01 -8.35 6.32
C CYS A 337 9.86 -9.72 5.66
N PHE A 338 10.12 -10.79 6.41
CA PHE A 338 9.90 -12.14 5.92
C PHE A 338 8.44 -12.57 6.16
N LEU A 339 7.77 -12.99 5.09
CA LEU A 339 6.39 -13.49 5.10
C LEU A 339 6.32 -15.00 5.36
N LYS A 340 7.47 -15.65 5.59
CA LYS A 340 7.58 -17.03 6.05
C LYS A 340 8.70 -17.12 7.09
N PRO A 341 8.72 -18.17 7.94
CA PRO A 341 9.80 -18.37 8.89
C PRO A 341 11.16 -18.42 8.19
N MET A 342 12.09 -17.57 8.64
CA MET A 342 13.45 -17.50 8.14
C MET A 342 14.43 -17.48 9.32
N PRO A 343 15.65 -18.01 9.16
CA PRO A 343 16.63 -18.11 10.25
C PRO A 343 17.28 -16.77 10.62
N TRP A 344 17.04 -15.72 9.84
CA TRP A 344 17.65 -14.40 10.00
C TRP A 344 16.57 -13.32 10.20
N ARG A 345 16.98 -12.16 10.71
CA ARG A 345 16.16 -10.94 10.69
C ARG A 345 16.61 -10.03 9.55
N PRO A 346 15.69 -9.48 8.74
CA PRO A 346 16.04 -8.51 7.71
C PRO A 346 15.98 -7.06 8.26
N LEU A 347 16.88 -6.22 7.78
CA LEU A 347 16.83 -4.75 7.90
C LEU A 347 17.03 -4.14 6.51
N PRO A 348 16.33 -3.05 6.16
CA PRO A 348 16.50 -2.39 4.86
C PRO A 348 17.90 -1.82 4.74
N TRP A 349 18.51 -1.94 3.56
CA TRP A 349 19.84 -1.39 3.32
C TRP A 349 20.06 -0.97 1.87
N SER A 350 20.90 0.03 1.68
CA SER A 350 21.38 0.45 0.37
C SER A 350 22.77 1.08 0.51
N ALA A 351 23.51 1.15 -0.59
CA ALA A 351 24.86 1.72 -0.59
C ALA A 351 24.88 3.23 -0.25
N ASN A 352 23.83 3.96 -0.60
CA ASN A 352 23.68 5.40 -0.29
C ASN A 352 23.19 5.67 1.14
N LEU A 353 22.57 4.70 1.83
CA LEU A 353 21.95 4.91 3.14
C LEU A 353 22.90 5.52 4.20
N PRO A 354 24.16 5.08 4.36
CA PRO A 354 25.06 5.71 5.32
C PRO A 354 25.33 7.19 5.05
N GLY A 355 25.47 7.57 3.77
CA GLY A 355 25.69 8.95 3.35
C GLY A 355 24.46 9.83 3.58
N GLU A 356 23.28 9.33 3.21
CA GLU A 356 21.99 9.99 3.45
C GLU A 356 21.74 10.19 4.95
N PHE A 357 22.01 9.16 5.75
CA PHE A 357 21.90 9.23 7.21
C PHE A 357 22.82 10.32 7.78
N GLU A 358 24.08 10.37 7.37
CA GLU A 358 25.03 11.36 7.86
C GLU A 358 24.61 12.78 7.49
N GLN A 359 24.18 12.99 6.25
CA GLN A 359 23.70 14.28 5.77
C GLN A 359 22.48 14.77 6.55
N ARG A 360 21.52 13.89 6.84
CA ARG A 360 20.24 14.25 7.47
C ARG A 360 20.32 14.33 9.00
N ARG A 361 21.15 13.49 9.62
CA ARG A 361 21.26 13.36 11.08
C ARG A 361 22.47 14.09 11.66
N GLY A 362 23.38 14.60 10.82
CA GLY A 362 24.58 15.33 11.22
C GLY A 362 25.60 14.46 11.96
N ARG A 363 25.54 13.13 11.79
CA ARG A 363 26.44 12.15 12.41
C ARG A 363 26.50 10.87 11.59
N PRO A 364 27.64 10.15 11.55
CA PRO A 364 27.76 8.95 10.74
C PRO A 364 26.84 7.83 11.22
N LEU A 365 26.38 7.00 10.28
CA LEU A 365 25.76 5.71 10.57
C LEU A 365 26.85 4.74 11.04
N ALA A 366 27.22 4.83 12.32
CA ALA A 366 28.29 4.04 12.89
C ALA A 366 27.91 2.55 12.93
N HIS A 367 28.71 1.67 12.32
CA HIS A 367 28.49 0.22 12.35
C HIS A 367 28.37 -0.32 13.79
N ALA A 368 29.11 0.25 14.74
CA ALA A 368 29.04 -0.10 16.16
C ALA A 368 27.64 0.07 16.78
N MET A 369 26.76 0.86 16.15
CA MET A 369 25.39 1.11 16.59
C MET A 369 24.35 0.19 15.93
N LEU A 370 24.69 -0.57 14.88
CA LEU A 370 23.77 -1.51 14.22
C LEU A 370 23.08 -2.51 15.19
N PRO A 371 23.75 -3.03 16.24
CA PRO A 371 23.09 -3.83 17.29
C PRO A 371 21.86 -3.18 17.91
N ALA A 372 21.85 -1.85 18.02
CA ALA A 372 20.73 -1.11 18.60
C ALA A 372 19.48 -1.12 17.72
N LEU A 373 19.56 -1.55 16.46
CA LEU A 373 18.40 -1.72 15.58
C LEU A 373 17.58 -2.97 15.94
N VAL A 374 18.21 -3.99 16.51
CA VAL A 374 17.59 -5.30 16.80
C VAL A 374 17.55 -5.69 18.28
N ALA A 375 18.23 -4.92 19.14
CA ALA A 375 18.23 -5.13 20.60
C ALA A 375 18.15 -3.79 21.35
N ASP A 376 17.55 -3.78 22.55
CA ASP A 376 17.51 -2.58 23.40
C ASP A 376 18.93 -2.23 23.87
N ALA A 377 19.40 -1.04 23.51
CA ALA A 377 20.70 -0.48 23.89
C ALA A 377 20.55 0.83 24.69
N GLY A 378 19.43 0.97 25.39
CA GLY A 378 19.09 2.14 26.19
C GLY A 378 18.77 3.38 25.34
N PRO A 379 18.72 4.58 25.96
CA PRO A 379 18.26 5.80 25.30
C PRO A 379 19.03 6.18 24.03
N ALA A 380 20.35 5.97 24.02
CA ALA A 380 21.19 6.22 22.83
C ALA A 380 20.84 5.26 21.69
N GLY A 381 20.59 3.98 22.01
CA GLY A 381 20.12 2.99 21.06
C GLY A 381 18.73 3.31 20.50
N THR A 382 17.80 3.70 21.37
CA THR A 382 16.46 4.14 20.96
C THR A 382 16.51 5.32 19.99
N LYS A 383 17.31 6.35 20.30
CA LYS A 383 17.48 7.50 19.40
C LYS A 383 18.11 7.11 18.07
N PHE A 384 19.11 6.23 18.09
CA PHE A 384 19.72 5.72 16.86
C PHE A 384 18.74 4.93 16.00
N ARG A 385 17.95 4.05 16.62
CA ARG A 385 16.91 3.28 15.92
C ARG A 385 15.85 4.18 15.30
N TYR A 386 15.40 5.19 16.04
CA TYR A 386 14.49 6.22 15.51
C TYR A 386 15.10 6.94 14.30
N ASP A 387 16.32 7.47 14.44
CA ASP A 387 16.99 8.19 13.34
C ASP A 387 17.19 7.32 12.09
N PHE A 388 17.46 6.03 12.29
CA PHE A 388 17.61 5.07 11.20
C PHE A 388 16.30 4.89 10.44
N TRP A 389 15.21 4.58 11.14
CA TRP A 389 13.90 4.36 10.50
C TRP A 389 13.29 5.65 9.95
N GLN A 390 13.54 6.79 10.58
CA GLN A 390 13.19 8.10 10.03
C GLN A 390 13.91 8.35 8.70
N THR A 391 15.20 8.03 8.62
CA THR A 391 15.97 8.17 7.37
C THR A 391 15.45 7.23 6.28
N VAL A 392 15.14 5.98 6.64
CA VAL A 392 14.50 5.01 5.73
C VAL A 392 13.15 5.54 5.21
N GLY A 393 12.30 6.07 6.10
CA GLY A 393 11.00 6.64 5.76
C GLY A 393 11.10 7.83 4.81
N GLU A 394 12.02 8.76 5.10
CA GLU A 394 12.28 9.90 4.21
C GLU A 394 12.77 9.45 2.83
N LEU A 395 13.69 8.49 2.76
CA LEU A 395 14.20 7.98 1.48
C LEU A 395 13.11 7.30 0.65
N VAL A 396 12.26 6.48 1.26
CA VAL A 396 11.12 5.84 0.56
C VAL A 396 10.11 6.91 0.12
N SER A 397 9.79 7.86 1.00
CA SER A 397 8.89 8.98 0.70
C SER A 397 9.37 9.79 -0.49
N GLU A 398 10.66 10.13 -0.53
CA GLU A 398 11.24 10.95 -1.60
C GLU A 398 11.48 10.16 -2.88
N SER A 399 12.06 8.96 -2.77
CA SER A 399 12.50 8.15 -3.91
C SER A 399 11.33 7.50 -4.62
N TYR A 400 10.40 6.87 -3.90
CA TYR A 400 9.26 6.18 -4.51
C TYR A 400 8.09 7.13 -4.71
N PHE A 401 7.45 7.56 -3.62
CA PHE A 401 6.20 8.33 -3.68
C PHE A 401 6.41 9.72 -4.28
N GLY A 402 7.47 10.42 -3.87
CA GLY A 402 7.75 11.79 -4.29
C GLY A 402 8.09 11.91 -5.77
N GLN A 403 8.85 10.96 -6.32
CA GLN A 403 9.14 10.96 -7.76
C GLN A 403 7.90 10.67 -8.60
N ILE A 404 7.10 9.65 -8.21
CA ILE A 404 5.86 9.30 -8.91
C ILE A 404 4.88 10.47 -8.83
N GLN A 405 4.67 11.05 -7.64
CA GLN A 405 3.79 12.21 -7.45
C GLN A 405 4.20 13.37 -8.36
N LYS A 406 5.47 13.79 -8.34
CA LYS A 406 5.97 14.88 -9.19
C LYS A 406 5.75 14.60 -10.67
N ARG A 407 5.90 13.34 -11.09
CA ARG A 407 5.67 12.97 -12.49
C ARG A 407 4.20 12.97 -12.86
N CYS A 408 3.35 12.45 -11.99
CA CYS A 408 1.91 12.46 -12.13
C CYS A 408 1.36 13.91 -12.20
N GLU A 409 1.86 14.81 -11.34
CA GLU A 409 1.55 16.25 -11.40
C GLU A 409 1.92 16.87 -12.75
N HIS A 410 3.08 16.54 -13.31
CA HIS A 410 3.49 17.00 -14.64
C HIS A 410 2.53 16.55 -15.75
N TRP A 411 1.88 15.39 -15.59
CA TRP A 411 0.92 14.82 -16.54
C TRP A 411 -0.55 15.07 -16.17
N ASN A 412 -0.80 16.00 -15.24
CA ASN A 412 -2.14 16.39 -14.73
C ASN A 412 -2.98 15.22 -14.22
N ILE A 413 -2.34 14.18 -13.69
CA ILE A 413 -3.01 13.00 -13.17
C ILE A 413 -2.68 12.84 -11.67
N PRO A 414 -3.65 12.54 -10.80
CA PRO A 414 -3.35 12.14 -9.43
C PRO A 414 -2.59 10.82 -9.36
N SER A 415 -1.65 10.71 -8.41
CA SER A 415 -1.06 9.42 -8.04
C SER A 415 -1.92 8.75 -6.97
N GLY A 416 -2.28 7.48 -7.17
CA GLY A 416 -3.07 6.70 -6.22
C GLY A 416 -2.56 5.26 -6.11
N GLY A 417 -3.16 4.47 -5.21
CA GLY A 417 -2.75 3.10 -4.95
C GLY A 417 -2.98 2.68 -3.50
N HIS A 418 -2.44 1.53 -3.12
CA HIS A 418 -2.42 1.07 -1.73
C HIS A 418 -1.08 0.42 -1.38
N LEU A 419 -0.85 0.28 -0.08
CA LEU A 419 0.38 -0.25 0.47
C LEU A 419 0.19 -1.71 0.93
N LEU A 420 1.25 -2.50 0.81
CA LEU A 420 1.34 -3.83 1.43
C LEU A 420 1.19 -3.71 2.94
N MET A 421 0.30 -4.52 3.53
CA MET A 421 0.08 -4.63 4.98
C MET A 421 -0.21 -3.28 5.66
N GLU A 422 -1.06 -2.47 5.02
CA GLU A 422 -1.35 -1.10 5.44
C GLU A 422 -2.27 -0.99 6.68
N GLU A 423 -2.83 -2.10 7.16
CA GLU A 423 -3.83 -2.11 8.23
C GLU A 423 -3.25 -1.77 9.61
N GLY A 424 -1.95 -1.96 9.80
CA GLY A 424 -1.26 -1.75 11.08
C GLY A 424 -0.10 -0.78 10.98
N LEU A 425 -0.05 0.23 11.86
CA LEU A 425 1.10 1.15 11.91
C LEU A 425 2.43 0.43 12.19
N VAL A 426 2.40 -0.66 12.97
CA VAL A 426 3.61 -1.44 13.28
C VAL A 426 4.16 -2.16 12.04
N THR A 427 3.28 -2.56 11.11
CA THR A 427 3.71 -3.25 9.89
C THR A 427 4.28 -2.27 8.86
N HIS A 428 3.98 -0.97 8.96
CA HIS A 428 4.53 0.03 8.03
C HIS A 428 6.05 0.18 8.17
N VAL A 429 6.59 0.14 9.39
CA VAL A 429 8.03 0.34 9.65
C VAL A 429 8.93 -0.56 8.79
N PRO A 430 8.77 -1.90 8.77
CA PRO A 430 9.61 -2.76 7.95
C PRO A 430 9.34 -2.68 6.43
N PHE A 431 8.25 -2.06 5.98
CA PHE A 431 7.92 -1.95 4.55
C PHE A 431 8.17 -0.56 3.96
N TYR A 432 8.13 0.50 4.78
CA TYR A 432 8.18 1.89 4.33
C TYR A 432 9.04 2.82 5.20
N GLY A 433 9.38 2.45 6.43
CA GLY A 433 10.02 3.35 7.40
C GLY A 433 9.07 3.92 8.45
N ASP A 434 9.60 4.83 9.30
CA ASP A 434 8.88 5.47 10.42
C ASP A 434 7.95 6.62 9.99
#